data_AF-A0A3M0L660-F1
#
_entry.id   AF-A0A3M0L660-F1
#
_cell.length_a   1.000
_cell.length_b   1.000
_cell.length_c   1.000
_cell.angle_alpha   90.00
_cell.angle_beta   90.00
_cell.angle_gamma   90.00
#
_symmetry.space_group_name_H-M   'P 1'
#
loop_
_entity.id
_entity.type
_entity.pdbx_description
1 polymer ?
#
loop_
_entity_poly.entity_id
_entity_poly.type
_entity_poly.pdbx_seq_one_letter_code
_entity_poly.pdbx_strand_id
1 'polypeptide(L)'
;MVGWCRLWILNFGLLARPLYEALKEVHWTWGRAQEKAFLELKQALKEAPALGLPDLSKDFQLYVTERHRLALGVLTQKIGPWKRPVGYFSKQLDTVSSGWPGCLRAVAATVLLIQEARKLTLGRKLEVYVPHMVIAVLEQKGGHWLSSSRLLQYQALLREQDDIELKIAPHLNPAEFLRSDREEGELVHDCVEIIEQVYASREDLKDAPIDSPDWELFTDGSSFVENGTRYAGYAVVTTLQVIEAKALPPGTSAQKAEIRALTRALELSKGKRVNVWTDSKYAFGVVHVHGALWKERGLLTSQGSTIKHRDEILLLLEAVREPEAVAVMHVPGHRREDGKIYQGNRLADKTAKRVAKEIRIQSALIPAKGNPADSYMKDEPPYLPDDVKLAHLVKAQKNDKGWYVTATGQVVVPAKIMRAILETEHYKCHWGAEALVKFLKNEVISNQMLTMAKRVNATCPTCVKIIP
;
A
#
# COMPACT_ATOMS: atom_id res chain seq x y z
N MET A 1 -4.19 32.51 -10.15
CA MET A 1 -4.33 33.26 -11.42
C MET A 1 -4.24 32.34 -12.64
N VAL A 2 -3.11 31.68 -12.92
CA VAL A 2 -2.93 30.84 -14.14
C VAL A 2 -3.97 29.70 -14.27
N GLY A 3 -4.50 29.19 -13.15
CA GLY A 3 -5.54 28.16 -13.16
C GLY A 3 -6.85 28.55 -13.87
N TRP A 4 -7.16 29.84 -13.99
CA TRP A 4 -8.32 30.33 -14.78
C TRP A 4 -8.09 30.13 -16.29
N CYS A 5 -6.85 30.21 -16.73
CA CYS A 5 -6.45 30.07 -18.12
C CYS A 5 -6.07 28.62 -18.50
N ARG A 6 -6.29 27.64 -17.60
CA ARG A 6 -5.86 26.25 -17.82
C ARG A 6 -6.40 25.61 -19.10
N LEU A 7 -7.59 26.03 -19.56
CA LEU A 7 -8.21 25.53 -20.79
C LEU A 7 -7.49 26.01 -22.06
N TRP A 8 -6.67 27.05 -21.97
CA TRP A 8 -5.86 27.57 -23.08
C TRP A 8 -4.44 26.99 -23.12
N ILE A 9 -4.02 26.31 -22.04
CA ILE A 9 -2.65 25.84 -21.88
C ILE A 9 -2.60 24.34 -22.14
N LEU A 10 -1.96 23.97 -23.25
CA LEU A 10 -1.63 22.58 -23.54
C LEU A 10 -0.76 22.02 -22.41
N ASN A 11 -1.09 20.81 -21.94
CA ASN A 11 -0.35 20.10 -20.89
C ASN A 11 -0.23 20.87 -19.56
N PHE A 12 -1.18 21.76 -19.24
CA PHE A 12 -1.14 22.60 -18.04
C PHE A 12 -0.72 21.86 -16.76
N GLY A 13 -1.32 20.71 -16.48
CA GLY A 13 -1.03 19.93 -15.26
C GLY A 13 0.37 19.34 -15.23
N LEU A 14 1.00 19.07 -16.37
CA LEU A 14 2.42 18.68 -16.42
C LEU A 14 3.32 19.87 -16.11
N LEU A 15 3.05 21.03 -16.71
CA LEU A 15 3.82 22.25 -16.49
C LEU A 15 3.72 22.73 -15.04
N ALA A 16 2.51 22.71 -14.47
CA ALA A 16 2.26 23.17 -13.11
C ALA A 16 2.66 22.15 -12.04
N ARG A 17 3.02 20.91 -12.40
CA ARG A 17 3.28 19.83 -11.45
C ARG A 17 4.38 20.17 -10.42
N PRO A 18 5.56 20.70 -10.79
CA PRO A 18 6.61 21.02 -9.80
C PRO A 18 6.17 22.07 -8.78
N LEU A 19 5.25 22.96 -9.17
CA LEU A 19 4.68 23.98 -8.29
C LEU A 19 3.66 23.35 -7.32
N TYR A 20 2.81 22.44 -7.80
CA TYR A 20 1.88 21.70 -6.93
C TYR A 20 2.60 20.76 -5.96
N GLU A 21 3.70 20.13 -6.36
CA GLU A 21 4.51 19.28 -5.49
C GLU A 21 5.19 20.11 -4.38
N ALA A 22 5.70 21.30 -4.71
CA ALA A 22 6.28 22.21 -3.71
C ALA A 22 5.28 22.68 -2.63
N LEU A 23 3.96 22.65 -2.93
CA LEU A 23 2.92 22.96 -1.94
C LEU A 23 2.61 21.81 -0.97
N LYS A 24 3.08 20.59 -1.25
CA LYS A 24 2.89 19.42 -0.38
C LYS A 24 4.00 19.27 0.65
N GLU A 25 5.13 19.94 0.43
CA GLU A 25 6.27 19.95 1.34
C GLU A 25 5.98 20.83 2.57
N VAL A 26 6.53 20.43 3.73
CA VAL A 26 6.39 21.21 4.97
C VAL A 26 7.11 22.55 4.86
N HIS A 27 8.23 22.58 4.13
CA HIS A 27 9.01 23.77 3.86
C HIS A 27 8.92 24.08 2.37
N TRP A 28 8.41 25.25 2.03
CA TRP A 28 8.32 25.68 0.65
C TRP A 28 9.73 25.95 0.09
N THR A 29 10.14 25.12 -0.87
CA THR A 29 11.44 25.23 -1.53
C THR A 29 11.24 25.68 -2.98
N TRP A 30 11.91 26.78 -3.35
CA TRP A 30 11.91 27.30 -4.72
C TRP A 30 13.22 26.93 -5.41
N GLY A 31 13.22 25.80 -6.10
CA GLY A 31 14.38 25.30 -6.84
C GLY A 31 14.33 25.60 -8.33
N ARG A 32 15.29 25.03 -9.07
CA ARG A 32 15.34 25.13 -10.54
C ARG A 32 14.10 24.58 -11.23
N ALA A 33 13.50 23.52 -10.68
CA ALA A 33 12.30 22.90 -11.24
C ALA A 33 11.07 23.83 -11.11
N GLN A 34 10.90 24.48 -9.97
CA GLN A 34 9.82 25.45 -9.73
C GLN A 34 10.00 26.70 -10.60
N GLU A 35 11.22 27.25 -10.68
CA GLU A 35 11.51 28.40 -11.55
C GLU A 35 11.23 28.08 -13.02
N LYS A 36 11.70 26.92 -13.50
CA LYS A 36 11.43 26.47 -14.87
C LYS A 36 9.93 26.35 -15.14
N ALA A 37 9.18 25.67 -14.27
CA ALA A 37 7.74 25.52 -14.39
C ALA A 37 7.01 26.88 -14.42
N PHE A 38 7.44 27.82 -13.57
CA PHE A 38 6.88 29.16 -13.52
C PHE A 38 7.11 29.95 -14.82
N LEU A 39 8.33 29.90 -15.35
CA LEU A 39 8.67 30.56 -16.62
C LEU A 39 7.96 29.93 -17.82
N GLU A 40 7.88 28.60 -17.88
CA GLU A 40 7.15 27.88 -18.92
C GLU A 40 5.65 28.21 -18.90
N LEU A 41 5.03 28.30 -17.71
CA LEU A 41 3.63 28.72 -17.60
C LEU A 41 3.42 30.17 -18.04
N LYS A 42 4.36 31.08 -17.73
CA LYS A 42 4.31 32.46 -18.22
C LYS A 42 4.42 32.51 -19.74
N GLN A 43 5.28 31.69 -20.33
CA GLN A 43 5.42 31.61 -21.78
C GLN A 43 4.16 31.04 -22.43
N ALA A 44 3.61 29.96 -21.88
CA ALA A 44 2.38 29.34 -22.37
C ALA A 44 1.17 30.29 -22.32
N LEU A 45 1.11 31.19 -21.33
CA LEU A 45 0.08 32.25 -21.30
C LEU A 45 0.24 33.28 -22.42
N LYS A 46 1.49 33.62 -22.79
CA LYS A 46 1.76 34.56 -23.88
C LYS A 46 1.48 33.95 -25.25
N GLU A 47 1.73 32.65 -25.40
CA GLU A 47 1.56 31.88 -26.63
C GLU A 47 0.21 31.17 -26.72
N ALA A 48 -0.72 31.46 -25.79
CA ALA A 48 -2.00 30.81 -25.71
C ALA A 48 -2.77 30.92 -27.05
N PRO A 49 -3.16 29.80 -27.68
CA PRO A 49 -3.85 29.83 -28.95
C PRO A 49 -5.28 30.35 -28.78
N ALA A 50 -5.84 30.88 -29.86
CA ALA A 50 -7.26 31.20 -29.90
C ALA A 50 -8.09 29.91 -29.80
N LEU A 51 -8.93 29.81 -28.77
CA LEU A 51 -9.92 28.74 -28.65
C LEU A 51 -11.19 29.11 -29.41
N GLY A 52 -11.80 28.12 -30.06
CA GLY A 52 -13.13 28.23 -30.62
C GLY A 52 -14.19 28.18 -29.54
N LEU A 53 -15.23 29.01 -29.68
CA LEU A 53 -16.45 28.82 -28.92
C LEU A 53 -17.09 27.46 -29.32
N PRO A 54 -17.60 26.68 -28.35
CA PRO A 54 -18.33 25.45 -28.65
C PRO A 54 -19.54 25.74 -29.55
N ASP A 55 -19.58 25.10 -30.71
CA ASP A 55 -20.71 25.17 -31.64
C ASP A 55 -21.55 23.90 -31.50
N LEU A 56 -22.68 23.98 -30.78
CA LEU A 56 -23.52 22.82 -30.50
C LEU A 56 -24.23 22.26 -31.75
N SER A 57 -24.16 22.93 -32.91
CA SER A 57 -24.66 22.39 -34.17
C SER A 57 -23.73 21.33 -34.77
N LYS A 58 -22.47 21.27 -34.33
CA LYS A 58 -21.44 20.36 -34.83
C LYS A 58 -21.04 19.32 -33.81
N ASP A 59 -20.51 18.22 -34.32
CA ASP A 59 -19.91 17.17 -33.50
C ASP A 59 -18.56 17.61 -32.95
N PHE A 60 -18.15 16.97 -31.85
CA PHE A 60 -16.89 17.23 -31.17
C PHE A 60 -15.92 16.08 -31.37
N GLN A 61 -14.63 16.40 -31.34
CA GLN A 61 -13.55 15.42 -31.31
C GLN A 61 -12.71 15.64 -30.06
N LEU A 62 -12.55 14.62 -29.24
CA LEU A 62 -11.71 14.62 -28.05
C LEU A 62 -10.55 13.66 -28.25
N TYR A 63 -9.33 14.17 -28.23
CA TYR A 63 -8.15 13.32 -28.14
C TYR A 63 -7.73 13.17 -26.67
N VAL A 64 -7.46 11.94 -26.22
CA VAL A 64 -7.04 11.62 -24.85
C VAL A 64 -5.74 10.84 -24.84
N THR A 65 -4.82 11.24 -23.97
CA THR A 65 -3.62 10.49 -23.64
C THR A 65 -3.36 10.54 -22.13
N GLU A 66 -2.70 9.51 -21.61
CA GLU A 66 -2.18 9.52 -20.25
C GLU A 66 -0.68 9.77 -20.25
N ARG A 67 -0.21 10.69 -19.39
CA ARG A 67 1.23 10.85 -19.17
C ARG A 67 1.50 11.27 -17.74
N HIS A 68 2.46 10.61 -17.10
CA HIS A 68 2.89 10.91 -15.73
C HIS A 68 1.71 10.94 -14.72
N ARG A 69 0.75 10.04 -14.87
CA ARG A 69 -0.47 9.89 -14.05
C ARG A 69 -1.46 11.04 -14.19
N LEU A 70 -1.34 11.81 -15.27
CA LEU A 70 -2.26 12.87 -15.66
C LEU A 70 -3.00 12.46 -16.93
N ALA A 71 -4.31 12.63 -16.91
CA ALA A 71 -5.15 12.60 -18.08
C ALA A 71 -4.99 13.93 -18.82
N LEU A 72 -4.53 13.86 -20.07
CA LEU A 72 -4.29 14.99 -20.95
C LEU A 72 -5.16 14.86 -22.18
N GLY A 73 -5.73 15.96 -22.66
CA GLY A 73 -6.52 15.90 -23.87
C GLY A 73 -6.79 17.25 -24.48
N VAL A 74 -7.32 17.21 -25.69
CA VAL A 74 -7.78 18.40 -26.41
C VAL A 74 -9.16 18.11 -26.98
N LEU A 75 -10.11 18.99 -26.66
CA LEU A 75 -11.42 19.03 -27.28
C LEU A 75 -11.35 19.94 -28.50
N THR A 76 -11.85 19.48 -29.63
CA THR A 76 -11.79 20.17 -30.91
C THR A 76 -13.11 20.06 -31.68
N GLN A 77 -13.30 20.93 -32.65
CA GLN A 77 -14.37 20.83 -33.66
C GLN A 77 -13.79 21.14 -35.04
N LYS A 78 -14.36 20.53 -36.08
CA LYS A 78 -13.94 20.78 -37.46
C LYS A 78 -14.40 22.15 -37.96
N ILE A 79 -13.51 22.85 -38.65
CA ILE A 79 -13.82 24.01 -39.51
C ILE A 79 -13.18 23.75 -40.86
N GLY A 80 -14.01 23.36 -41.84
CA GLY A 80 -13.49 22.82 -43.09
C GLY A 80 -12.60 21.60 -42.78
N PRO A 81 -11.36 21.54 -43.30
CA PRO A 81 -10.44 20.43 -43.02
C PRO A 81 -9.73 20.55 -41.67
N TRP A 82 -9.81 21.69 -40.98
CA TRP A 82 -8.98 21.97 -39.81
C TRP A 82 -9.67 21.57 -38.50
N LYS A 83 -8.88 21.05 -37.56
CA LYS A 83 -9.30 20.82 -36.16
C LYS A 83 -9.08 22.10 -35.36
N ARG A 84 -10.16 22.82 -35.01
CA ARG A 84 -10.08 23.98 -34.13
C ARG A 84 -10.20 23.55 -32.67
N PRO A 85 -9.21 23.84 -31.81
CA PRO A 85 -9.32 23.59 -30.37
C PRO A 85 -10.45 24.40 -29.72
N VAL A 86 -11.26 23.73 -28.91
CA VAL A 86 -12.28 24.31 -28.03
C VAL A 86 -11.75 24.39 -26.59
N GLY A 87 -10.87 23.47 -26.19
CA GLY A 87 -10.19 23.55 -24.91
C GLY A 87 -9.18 22.43 -24.70
N TYR A 88 -8.17 22.71 -23.87
CA TYR A 88 -7.19 21.73 -23.41
C TYR A 88 -7.55 21.24 -22.01
N PHE A 89 -7.49 19.94 -21.81
CA PHE A 89 -7.75 19.31 -20.53
C PHE A 89 -6.47 18.74 -19.94
N SER A 90 -6.33 18.94 -18.63
CA SER A 90 -5.28 18.32 -17.84
C SER A 90 -5.82 18.05 -16.45
N LYS A 91 -5.96 16.77 -16.10
CA LYS A 91 -6.56 16.31 -14.85
C LYS A 91 -5.71 15.23 -14.22
N GLN A 92 -5.50 15.34 -12.91
CA GLN A 92 -4.82 14.30 -12.16
C GLN A 92 -5.74 13.09 -12.03
N LEU A 93 -5.20 11.90 -12.27
CA LEU A 93 -5.92 10.67 -11.97
C LEU A 93 -6.05 10.51 -10.45
N ASP A 94 -7.13 9.88 -9.99
CA ASP A 94 -7.29 9.58 -8.57
C ASP A 94 -6.17 8.62 -8.08
N THR A 95 -5.95 8.55 -6.77
CA THR A 95 -4.88 7.76 -6.18
C THR A 95 -4.93 6.28 -6.56
N VAL A 96 -6.14 5.73 -6.74
CA VAL A 96 -6.30 4.33 -7.13
C VAL A 96 -5.86 4.15 -8.58
N SER A 97 -6.43 4.94 -9.50
CA SER A 97 -6.10 4.86 -10.92
C SER A 97 -4.65 5.22 -11.22
N SER A 98 -4.08 6.18 -10.49
CA SER A 98 -2.68 6.58 -10.63
C SER A 98 -1.67 5.45 -10.43
N GLY A 99 -2.06 4.39 -9.70
CA GLY A 99 -1.22 3.21 -9.48
C GLY A 99 -1.57 2.00 -10.35
N TRP A 100 -2.37 2.19 -11.41
CA TRP A 100 -2.66 1.16 -12.40
C TRP A 100 -1.61 1.12 -13.52
N PRO A 101 -1.59 0.05 -14.34
CA PRO A 101 -0.77 -0.03 -15.55
C PRO A 101 -1.04 1.12 -16.50
N GLY A 102 -0.05 1.52 -17.31
CA GLY A 102 -0.21 2.60 -18.30
C GLY A 102 -1.47 2.46 -19.15
N CYS A 103 -1.71 1.28 -19.74
CA CYS A 103 -2.91 1.03 -20.53
C CYS A 103 -4.22 1.11 -19.73
N LEU A 104 -4.24 0.72 -18.44
CA LEU A 104 -5.41 0.90 -17.57
C LEU A 104 -5.58 2.35 -17.09
N ARG A 105 -4.48 3.08 -16.90
CA ARG A 105 -4.51 4.53 -16.65
C ARG A 105 -5.06 5.27 -17.86
N ALA A 106 -4.77 4.82 -19.08
CA ALA A 106 -5.38 5.36 -20.29
C ALA A 106 -6.91 5.16 -20.31
N VAL A 107 -7.42 4.01 -19.85
CA VAL A 107 -8.88 3.81 -19.66
C VAL A 107 -9.45 4.84 -18.67
N ALA A 108 -8.82 4.97 -17.49
CA ALA A 108 -9.25 5.93 -16.48
C ALA A 108 -9.21 7.38 -16.97
N ALA A 109 -8.15 7.74 -17.71
CA ALA A 109 -7.97 9.05 -18.32
C ALA A 109 -9.06 9.35 -19.34
N THR A 110 -9.41 8.37 -20.17
CA THR A 110 -10.46 8.48 -21.19
C THR A 110 -11.80 8.77 -20.54
N VAL A 111 -12.21 7.97 -19.55
CA VAL A 111 -13.45 8.20 -18.80
C VAL A 111 -13.48 9.57 -18.15
N LEU A 112 -12.38 9.97 -17.50
CA LEU A 112 -12.28 11.26 -16.82
C LEU A 112 -12.42 12.44 -17.78
N LEU A 113 -11.77 12.39 -18.94
CA LEU A 113 -11.83 13.49 -19.90
C LEU A 113 -13.13 13.53 -20.69
N ILE A 114 -13.79 12.40 -20.93
CA ILE A 114 -15.16 12.39 -21.47
C ILE A 114 -16.11 13.14 -20.52
N GLN A 115 -16.02 12.87 -19.21
CA GLN A 115 -16.84 13.56 -18.22
C GLN A 115 -16.56 15.07 -18.16
N GLU A 116 -15.31 15.50 -18.35
CA GLU A 116 -14.98 16.92 -18.44
C GLU A 116 -15.44 17.55 -19.76
N ALA A 117 -15.29 16.85 -20.89
CA ALA A 117 -15.74 17.30 -22.20
C ALA A 117 -17.26 17.50 -22.24
N ARG A 118 -18.04 16.61 -21.62
CA ARG A 118 -19.50 16.70 -21.54
C ARG A 118 -20.02 18.00 -20.93
N LYS A 119 -19.23 18.66 -20.08
CA LYS A 119 -19.57 19.98 -19.53
C LYS A 119 -19.61 21.08 -20.59
N LEU A 120 -18.91 20.89 -21.71
CA LEU A 120 -18.85 21.81 -22.84
C LEU A 120 -19.69 21.31 -24.03
N THR A 121 -19.77 19.99 -24.24
CA THR A 121 -20.53 19.43 -25.39
C THR A 121 -22.02 19.34 -25.14
N LEU A 122 -22.48 19.37 -23.88
CA LEU A 122 -23.89 19.30 -23.49
C LEU A 122 -24.62 18.09 -24.11
N GLY A 123 -23.94 16.95 -24.22
CA GLY A 123 -24.50 15.70 -24.74
C GLY A 123 -24.52 15.59 -26.27
N ARG A 124 -23.86 16.50 -27.00
CA ARG A 124 -23.62 16.33 -28.45
C ARG A 124 -22.61 15.23 -28.72
N LYS A 125 -22.70 14.63 -29.91
CA LYS A 125 -21.85 13.54 -30.37
C LYS A 125 -20.37 13.90 -30.20
N LEU A 126 -19.62 12.96 -29.64
CA LEU A 126 -18.22 13.08 -29.26
C LEU A 126 -17.43 11.89 -29.81
N GLU A 127 -16.58 12.16 -30.78
CA GLU A 127 -15.58 11.20 -31.25
C GLU A 127 -14.36 11.25 -30.32
N VAL A 128 -14.04 10.13 -29.68
CA VAL A 128 -12.98 10.03 -28.69
C VAL A 128 -11.80 9.24 -29.25
N TYR A 129 -10.70 9.93 -29.51
CA TYR A 129 -9.47 9.38 -30.06
C TYR A 129 -8.51 9.00 -28.93
N VAL A 130 -8.09 7.73 -28.91
CA VAL A 130 -7.20 7.17 -27.87
C VAL A 130 -6.07 6.33 -28.48
N PRO A 131 -4.84 6.40 -27.93
CA PRO A 131 -3.70 5.58 -28.37
C PRO A 131 -3.65 4.20 -27.69
N HIS A 132 -4.79 3.68 -27.22
CA HIS A 132 -4.89 2.39 -26.51
C HIS A 132 -6.23 1.69 -26.83
N MET A 133 -6.25 0.35 -26.80
CA MET A 133 -7.48 -0.45 -26.88
C MET A 133 -8.29 -0.37 -25.58
N VAL A 134 -8.82 0.79 -25.24
CA VAL A 134 -9.45 1.03 -23.93
C VAL A 134 -10.62 0.09 -23.62
N ILE A 135 -11.42 -0.29 -24.62
CA ILE A 135 -12.52 -1.26 -24.46
C ILE A 135 -11.98 -2.66 -24.18
N ALA A 136 -11.04 -3.16 -25.01
CA ALA A 136 -10.49 -4.50 -24.83
C ALA A 136 -9.80 -4.64 -23.47
N VAL A 137 -9.04 -3.62 -23.06
CA VAL A 137 -8.42 -3.58 -21.73
C VAL A 137 -9.46 -3.61 -20.62
N LEU A 138 -10.54 -2.82 -20.75
CA LEU A 138 -11.61 -2.78 -19.75
C LEU A 138 -12.35 -4.12 -19.64
N GLU A 139 -12.59 -4.79 -20.76
CA GLU A 139 -13.33 -6.07 -20.79
C GLU A 139 -12.47 -7.22 -20.30
N GLN A 140 -11.23 -7.33 -20.76
CA GLN A 140 -10.37 -8.47 -20.44
C GLN A 140 -9.70 -8.33 -19.07
N LYS A 141 -9.35 -7.11 -18.67
CA LYS A 141 -8.60 -6.87 -17.43
C LYS A 141 -9.39 -6.07 -16.41
N GLY A 142 -10.44 -5.34 -16.78
CA GLY A 142 -11.13 -4.43 -15.86
C GLY A 142 -11.63 -5.09 -14.57
N GLY A 143 -12.12 -6.33 -14.63
CA GLY A 143 -12.56 -7.08 -13.44
C GLY A 143 -11.47 -7.34 -12.39
N HIS A 144 -10.19 -7.30 -12.77
CA HIS A 144 -9.08 -7.52 -11.84
C HIS A 144 -8.71 -6.23 -11.07
N TRP A 145 -9.08 -5.06 -11.61
CA TRP A 145 -8.57 -3.76 -11.14
C TRP A 145 -9.65 -2.81 -10.65
N LEU A 146 -10.86 -2.94 -11.20
CA LEU A 146 -12.01 -2.12 -10.87
C LEU A 146 -12.98 -2.90 -9.98
N SER A 147 -13.61 -2.22 -9.02
CA SER A 147 -14.78 -2.79 -8.35
C SER A 147 -15.90 -2.98 -9.37
N SER A 148 -16.81 -3.93 -9.13
CA SER A 148 -17.94 -4.21 -10.04
C SER A 148 -18.75 -2.94 -10.36
N SER A 149 -18.95 -2.06 -9.38
CA SER A 149 -19.63 -0.77 -9.57
C SER A 149 -18.84 0.17 -10.50
N ARG A 150 -17.52 0.29 -10.33
CA ARG A 150 -16.69 1.17 -11.16
C ARG A 150 -16.51 0.61 -12.57
N LEU A 151 -16.42 -0.71 -12.71
CA LEU A 151 -16.38 -1.39 -14.00
C LEU A 151 -17.66 -1.13 -14.79
N LEU A 152 -18.82 -1.33 -14.16
CA LEU A 152 -20.13 -1.06 -14.78
C LEU A 152 -20.26 0.41 -15.19
N GLN A 153 -19.83 1.35 -14.33
CA GLN A 153 -19.84 2.77 -14.66
C GLN A 153 -18.98 3.10 -15.90
N TYR A 154 -17.81 2.45 -16.02
CA TYR A 154 -16.90 2.68 -17.14
C TYR A 154 -17.45 2.05 -18.43
N GLN A 155 -18.03 0.84 -18.33
CA GLN A 155 -18.68 0.16 -19.45
C GLN A 155 -19.89 0.94 -19.97
N ALA A 156 -20.75 1.41 -19.06
CA ALA A 156 -21.89 2.24 -19.41
C ALA A 156 -21.44 3.49 -20.18
N LEU A 157 -20.43 4.21 -19.67
CA LEU A 157 -19.94 5.42 -20.33
C LEU A 157 -19.30 5.16 -21.70
N LEU A 158 -18.47 4.13 -21.81
CA LEU A 158 -17.66 3.90 -23.00
C LEU A 158 -18.36 3.10 -24.11
N ARG A 159 -19.44 2.36 -23.78
CA ARG A 159 -20.09 1.43 -24.71
C ARG A 159 -21.59 1.63 -24.85
N GLU A 160 -22.30 2.04 -23.79
CA GLU A 160 -23.76 2.11 -23.79
C GLU A 160 -24.30 3.52 -24.10
N GLN A 161 -23.43 4.50 -24.31
CA GLN A 161 -23.82 5.88 -24.55
C GLN A 161 -23.76 6.20 -26.04
N ASP A 162 -24.90 6.57 -26.61
CA ASP A 162 -25.05 6.85 -28.05
C ASP A 162 -24.30 8.11 -28.52
N ASP A 163 -23.94 9.00 -27.60
CA ASP A 163 -23.20 10.23 -27.89
C ASP A 163 -21.68 10.01 -27.99
N ILE A 164 -21.15 8.80 -27.72
CA ILE A 164 -19.71 8.55 -27.67
C ILE A 164 -19.30 7.53 -28.75
N GLU A 165 -18.33 7.91 -29.57
CA GLU A 165 -17.71 7.03 -30.57
C GLU A 165 -16.21 6.94 -30.32
N LEU A 166 -15.71 5.76 -29.93
CA LEU A 166 -14.29 5.55 -29.66
C LEU A 166 -13.53 5.22 -30.95
N LYS A 167 -12.41 5.90 -31.16
CA LYS A 167 -11.52 5.74 -32.31
C LYS A 167 -10.07 5.56 -31.86
N ILE A 168 -9.34 4.71 -32.57
CA ILE A 168 -7.92 4.45 -32.29
C ILE A 168 -7.08 5.47 -33.05
N ALA A 169 -6.19 6.17 -32.34
CA ALA A 169 -5.26 7.10 -32.96
C ALA A 169 -3.84 6.87 -32.44
N PRO A 170 -2.83 6.68 -33.31
CA PRO A 170 -1.46 6.37 -32.90
C PRO A 170 -0.65 7.59 -32.41
N HIS A 171 -1.26 8.78 -32.40
CA HIS A 171 -0.60 10.02 -31.97
C HIS A 171 -0.09 9.87 -30.53
N LEU A 172 1.03 10.51 -30.20
CA LEU A 172 1.64 10.41 -28.88
C LEU A 172 1.23 11.56 -27.95
N ASN A 173 0.68 12.65 -28.52
CA ASN A 173 0.30 13.83 -27.74
C ASN A 173 -0.76 14.71 -28.47
N PRO A 174 -1.42 15.64 -27.74
CA PRO A 174 -2.48 16.46 -28.34
C PRO A 174 -2.01 17.40 -29.46
N ALA A 175 -0.75 17.85 -29.48
CA ALA A 175 -0.26 18.73 -30.54
C ALA A 175 -0.09 17.98 -31.88
N GLU A 176 0.31 16.71 -31.81
CA GLU A 176 0.41 15.83 -32.98
C GLU A 176 -0.99 15.53 -33.56
N PHE A 177 -1.97 15.25 -32.70
CA PHE A 177 -3.36 15.07 -33.10
C PHE A 177 -3.94 16.29 -33.85
N LEU A 178 -3.61 17.50 -33.40
CA LEU A 178 -4.07 18.75 -34.04
C LEU A 178 -3.44 19.00 -35.41
N ARG A 179 -2.21 18.53 -35.64
CA ARG A 179 -1.47 18.73 -36.89
C ARG A 179 -1.67 17.60 -37.91
N SER A 180 -2.14 16.44 -37.46
CA SER A 180 -2.32 15.28 -38.32
C SER A 180 -3.64 15.30 -39.09
N ASP A 181 -3.53 15.07 -40.40
CA ASP A 181 -4.64 14.78 -41.30
C ASP A 181 -5.14 13.33 -41.18
N ARG A 182 -4.32 12.43 -40.62
CA ARG A 182 -4.73 11.05 -40.28
C ARG A 182 -5.44 11.05 -38.94
N GLU A 183 -6.72 10.69 -38.95
CA GLU A 183 -7.56 10.59 -37.75
C GLU A 183 -7.40 9.24 -37.05
N GLU A 184 -7.21 8.15 -37.80
CA GLU A 184 -7.11 6.78 -37.29
C GLU A 184 -5.83 6.07 -37.76
N GLY A 185 -5.41 5.04 -37.01
CA GLY A 185 -4.26 4.21 -37.38
C GLY A 185 -4.10 2.97 -36.49
N GLU A 186 -3.11 2.14 -36.80
CA GLU A 186 -2.79 0.94 -36.02
C GLU A 186 -2.07 1.30 -34.72
N LEU A 187 -2.34 0.54 -33.67
CA LEU A 187 -1.65 0.72 -32.39
C LEU A 187 -0.20 0.25 -32.48
N VAL A 188 0.65 0.96 -31.75
CA VAL A 188 2.09 0.65 -31.66
C VAL A 188 2.35 -0.51 -30.68
N HIS A 189 1.35 -0.91 -29.88
CA HIS A 189 1.50 -1.94 -28.87
C HIS A 189 0.19 -2.70 -28.54
N ASP A 190 0.33 -3.95 -28.11
CA ASP A 190 -0.77 -4.70 -27.49
C ASP A 190 -0.91 -4.31 -26.02
N CYS A 191 -2.04 -3.71 -25.69
CA CYS A 191 -2.29 -3.22 -24.34
C CYS A 191 -2.46 -4.35 -23.31
N VAL A 192 -2.98 -5.50 -23.72
CA VAL A 192 -3.24 -6.65 -22.84
C VAL A 192 -1.92 -7.34 -22.52
N GLU A 193 -1.10 -7.58 -23.53
CA GLU A 193 0.22 -8.19 -23.37
C GLU A 193 1.14 -7.33 -22.50
N ILE A 194 1.18 -6.01 -22.71
CA ILE A 194 1.95 -5.09 -21.86
C ILE A 194 1.46 -5.13 -20.41
N ILE A 195 0.14 -5.21 -20.18
CA ILE A 195 -0.39 -5.33 -18.81
C ILE A 195 0.05 -6.66 -18.19
N GLU A 196 0.17 -7.75 -18.95
CA GLU A 196 0.66 -9.03 -18.42
C GLU A 196 2.16 -8.98 -18.11
N GLN A 197 2.97 -8.49 -19.05
CA GLN A 197 4.43 -8.39 -18.92
C GLN A 197 4.87 -7.46 -17.77
N VAL A 198 4.18 -6.34 -17.55
CA VAL A 198 4.53 -5.39 -16.47
C VAL A 198 4.14 -5.92 -15.08
N TYR A 199 3.20 -6.87 -14.99
CA TYR A 199 2.55 -7.24 -13.72
C TYR A 199 2.79 -8.66 -13.25
N ALA A 200 3.32 -9.53 -14.09
CA ALA A 200 3.84 -10.80 -13.61
C ALA A 200 5.00 -10.48 -12.63
N SER A 201 4.82 -10.79 -11.33
CA SER A 201 5.91 -10.78 -10.33
C SER A 201 7.15 -11.54 -10.84
N ARG A 202 6.88 -12.43 -11.79
CA ARG A 202 7.75 -13.24 -12.60
C ARG A 202 6.96 -13.68 -13.86
N GLU A 203 7.53 -13.55 -15.05
CA GLU A 203 6.85 -13.75 -16.37
C GLU A 203 6.16 -15.12 -16.52
N ASP A 204 6.70 -16.17 -15.92
CA ASP A 204 6.22 -17.56 -15.99
C ASP A 204 5.44 -18.01 -14.73
N LEU A 205 5.05 -17.10 -13.84
CA LEU A 205 4.22 -17.42 -12.67
C LEU A 205 2.82 -17.85 -13.13
N LYS A 206 2.40 -19.08 -12.76
CA LYS A 206 1.07 -19.62 -13.09
C LYS A 206 0.13 -19.62 -11.89
N ASP A 207 -1.16 -19.47 -12.15
CA ASP A 207 -2.25 -19.70 -11.19
C ASP A 207 -2.89 -21.11 -11.33
N ALA A 208 -2.35 -21.91 -12.25
CA ALA A 208 -2.69 -23.31 -12.47
C ALA A 208 -1.45 -24.21 -12.31
N PRO A 209 -1.63 -25.49 -11.90
CA PRO A 209 -0.52 -26.41 -11.67
C PRO A 209 0.41 -26.53 -12.88
N ILE A 210 1.73 -26.56 -12.63
CA ILE A 210 2.73 -26.91 -13.64
C ILE A 210 2.83 -28.43 -13.76
N ASP A 211 3.03 -28.91 -14.98
CA ASP A 211 3.30 -30.31 -15.28
C ASP A 211 4.67 -30.75 -14.76
N SER A 212 4.69 -31.91 -14.12
CA SER A 212 5.89 -32.53 -13.52
C SER A 212 6.67 -31.57 -12.61
N PRO A 213 6.07 -31.10 -11.49
CA PRO A 213 6.78 -30.30 -10.52
C PRO A 213 7.76 -31.17 -9.72
N ASP A 214 8.92 -30.63 -9.37
CA ASP A 214 9.83 -31.26 -8.42
C ASP A 214 9.19 -31.31 -7.02
N TRP A 215 8.38 -30.30 -6.70
CA TRP A 215 7.75 -30.11 -5.41
C TRP A 215 6.28 -29.74 -5.52
N GLU A 216 5.46 -30.44 -4.74
CA GLU A 216 4.06 -30.04 -4.49
C GLU A 216 3.90 -29.72 -3.00
N LEU A 217 3.79 -28.42 -2.72
CA LEU A 217 3.80 -27.84 -1.39
C LEU A 217 2.44 -27.26 -1.02
N PHE A 218 2.12 -27.34 0.26
CA PHE A 218 0.96 -26.75 0.90
C PHE A 218 1.44 -25.87 2.04
N THR A 219 0.89 -24.66 2.13
CA THR A 219 1.30 -23.66 3.11
C THR A 219 0.11 -23.17 3.91
N ASP A 220 0.31 -23.02 5.21
CA ASP A 220 -0.67 -22.39 6.10
C ASP A 220 0.03 -21.54 7.18
N GLY A 221 -0.62 -20.44 7.55
CA GLY A 221 -0.20 -19.54 8.60
C GLY A 221 -1.25 -19.38 9.69
N SER A 222 -1.00 -19.94 10.88
CA SER A 222 -1.93 -19.87 12.00
C SER A 222 -1.61 -18.72 12.96
N SER A 223 -2.65 -18.04 13.44
CA SER A 223 -2.57 -17.09 14.56
C SER A 223 -3.86 -17.13 15.40
N PHE A 224 -3.76 -17.37 16.69
CA PHE A 224 -4.91 -17.37 17.62
C PHE A 224 -4.51 -16.86 19.01
N VAL A 225 -5.50 -16.49 19.83
CA VAL A 225 -5.29 -16.00 21.19
C VAL A 225 -5.74 -17.05 22.18
N GLU A 226 -4.87 -17.42 23.12
CA GLU A 226 -5.16 -18.35 24.22
C GLU A 226 -4.59 -17.75 25.50
N ASN A 227 -5.41 -17.62 26.56
CA ASN A 227 -5.03 -16.99 27.83
C ASN A 227 -4.38 -15.59 27.67
N GLY A 228 -4.93 -14.75 26.79
CA GLY A 228 -4.44 -13.38 26.55
C GLY A 228 -3.16 -13.28 25.72
N THR A 229 -2.52 -14.41 25.38
CA THR A 229 -1.31 -14.44 24.54
C THR A 229 -1.67 -14.83 23.12
N ARG A 230 -1.19 -14.07 22.14
CA ARG A 230 -1.34 -14.39 20.71
C ARG A 230 -0.21 -15.31 20.27
N TYR A 231 -0.55 -16.55 19.98
CA TYR A 231 0.33 -17.57 19.41
C TYR A 231 0.22 -17.54 17.89
N ALA A 232 1.34 -17.75 17.22
CA ALA A 232 1.38 -17.81 15.77
C ALA A 232 2.43 -18.81 15.30
N GLY A 233 2.23 -19.39 14.13
CA GLY A 233 3.13 -20.37 13.53
C GLY A 233 2.81 -20.53 12.05
N TYR A 234 3.77 -21.05 11.29
CA TYR A 234 3.55 -21.40 9.90
C TYR A 234 4.01 -22.83 9.64
N ALA A 235 3.47 -23.41 8.57
CA ALA A 235 3.90 -24.70 8.07
C ALA A 235 4.01 -24.69 6.54
N VAL A 236 5.00 -25.41 6.04
CA VAL A 236 5.21 -25.80 4.66
C VAL A 236 5.28 -27.31 4.64
N VAL A 237 4.35 -27.95 3.95
CA VAL A 237 4.19 -29.42 3.96
C VAL A 237 4.00 -29.94 2.54
N THR A 238 4.30 -31.20 2.32
CA THR A 238 3.75 -31.96 1.18
C THR A 238 2.44 -32.63 1.61
N THR A 239 1.82 -33.43 0.75
CA THR A 239 0.63 -34.21 1.14
C THR A 239 0.88 -35.15 2.33
N LEU A 240 2.13 -35.61 2.52
CA LEU A 240 2.46 -36.67 3.48
C LEU A 240 3.44 -36.24 4.56
N GLN A 241 4.24 -35.20 4.34
CA GLN A 241 5.39 -34.87 5.17
C GLN A 241 5.45 -33.39 5.51
N VAL A 242 5.88 -33.06 6.72
CA VAL A 242 6.21 -31.69 7.10
C VAL A 242 7.62 -31.38 6.61
N ILE A 243 7.76 -30.33 5.80
CA ILE A 243 9.03 -29.91 5.21
C ILE A 243 9.69 -28.87 6.10
N GLU A 244 8.90 -27.87 6.50
CA GLU A 244 9.31 -26.88 7.48
C GLU A 244 8.08 -26.47 8.28
N ALA A 245 8.20 -26.36 9.60
CA ALA A 245 7.19 -25.73 10.43
C ALA A 245 7.87 -25.06 11.60
N LYS A 246 7.54 -23.79 11.84
CA LYS A 246 8.14 -23.00 12.92
C LYS A 246 7.11 -22.12 13.58
N ALA A 247 7.29 -21.92 14.87
CA ALA A 247 6.54 -20.93 15.60
C ALA A 247 7.02 -19.51 15.24
N LEU A 248 6.09 -18.56 15.26
CA LEU A 248 6.35 -17.15 14.97
C LEU A 248 6.29 -16.32 16.25
N PRO A 249 6.97 -15.16 16.31
CA PRO A 249 6.96 -14.32 17.49
C PRO A 249 5.55 -14.01 18.00
N PRO A 250 5.32 -14.01 19.33
CA PRO A 250 4.04 -13.63 19.90
C PRO A 250 3.57 -12.27 19.38
N GLY A 251 2.29 -12.16 19.04
CA GLY A 251 1.72 -10.95 18.44
C GLY A 251 1.71 -10.91 16.91
N THR A 252 2.29 -11.88 16.22
CA THR A 252 2.19 -12.02 14.75
C THR A 252 0.73 -12.22 14.33
N SER A 253 0.25 -11.46 13.34
CA SER A 253 -1.11 -11.57 12.78
C SER A 253 -1.26 -12.81 11.89
N ALA A 254 -2.49 -13.28 11.67
CA ALA A 254 -2.78 -14.38 10.76
C ALA A 254 -2.26 -14.08 9.34
N GLN A 255 -2.59 -12.91 8.79
CA GLN A 255 -2.12 -12.50 7.45
C GLN A 255 -0.59 -12.49 7.32
N LYS A 256 0.13 -12.05 8.36
CA LYS A 256 1.59 -12.06 8.37
C LYS A 256 2.14 -13.49 8.46
N ALA A 257 1.49 -14.37 9.22
CA ALA A 257 1.85 -15.79 9.27
C ALA A 257 1.67 -16.46 7.89
N GLU A 258 0.58 -16.16 7.19
CA GLU A 258 0.30 -16.69 5.84
C GLU A 258 1.34 -16.24 4.82
N ILE A 259 1.66 -14.93 4.80
CA ILE A 259 2.72 -14.40 3.94
C ILE A 259 4.03 -15.12 4.23
N ARG A 260 4.38 -15.27 5.51
CA ARG A 260 5.62 -15.93 5.91
C ARG A 260 5.65 -17.40 5.48
N ALA A 261 4.54 -18.12 5.59
CA ALA A 261 4.42 -19.50 5.14
C ALA A 261 4.71 -19.62 3.63
N LEU A 262 4.09 -18.77 2.83
CA LEU A 262 4.27 -18.76 1.38
C LEU A 262 5.68 -18.34 0.98
N THR A 263 6.24 -17.29 1.60
CA THR A 263 7.63 -16.87 1.38
C THR A 263 8.60 -18.02 1.61
N ARG A 264 8.43 -18.76 2.71
CA ARG A 264 9.32 -19.89 3.04
C ARG A 264 9.18 -21.04 2.07
N ALA A 265 7.97 -21.35 1.60
CA ALA A 265 7.79 -22.37 0.56
C ALA A 265 8.55 -22.04 -0.73
N LEU A 266 8.50 -20.77 -1.15
CA LEU A 266 9.20 -20.30 -2.34
C LEU A 266 10.73 -20.33 -2.17
N GLU A 267 11.24 -19.88 -1.02
CA GLU A 267 12.67 -19.92 -0.70
C GLU A 267 13.22 -21.36 -0.64
N LEU A 268 12.45 -22.32 -0.09
CA LEU A 268 12.82 -23.75 -0.05
C LEU A 268 12.84 -24.42 -1.44
N SER A 269 12.14 -23.81 -2.40
CA SER A 269 12.04 -24.26 -3.78
C SER A 269 13.03 -23.57 -4.72
N LYS A 270 14.07 -22.90 -4.19
CA LYS A 270 15.12 -22.28 -4.99
C LYS A 270 15.70 -23.25 -6.03
N GLY A 271 15.67 -22.84 -7.30
CA GLY A 271 16.16 -23.65 -8.43
C GLY A 271 15.35 -24.90 -8.74
N LYS A 272 14.07 -24.97 -8.33
CA LYS A 272 13.18 -26.11 -8.60
C LYS A 272 11.88 -25.66 -9.28
N ARG A 273 11.19 -26.59 -9.93
CA ARG A 273 9.82 -26.43 -10.43
C ARG A 273 8.84 -26.76 -9.31
N VAL A 274 8.02 -25.80 -8.87
CA VAL A 274 7.16 -25.97 -7.69
C VAL A 274 5.70 -25.58 -7.94
N ASN A 275 4.79 -26.40 -7.42
CA ASN A 275 3.38 -26.08 -7.22
C ASN A 275 3.15 -25.78 -5.73
N VAL A 276 2.69 -24.58 -5.40
CA VAL A 276 2.40 -24.17 -4.01
C VAL A 276 0.91 -23.87 -3.84
N TRP A 277 0.27 -24.58 -2.93
CA TRP A 277 -1.12 -24.40 -2.56
C TRP A 277 -1.22 -23.61 -1.25
N THR A 278 -1.97 -22.52 -1.25
CA THR A 278 -2.28 -21.70 -0.06
C THR A 278 -3.79 -21.54 0.08
N ASP A 279 -4.31 -21.52 1.30
CA ASP A 279 -5.70 -21.15 1.54
C ASP A 279 -5.90 -19.66 1.92
N SER A 280 -4.80 -18.90 1.92
CA SER A 280 -4.83 -17.47 2.09
C SER A 280 -5.09 -16.74 0.78
N LYS A 281 -6.34 -16.29 0.59
CA LYS A 281 -6.69 -15.34 -0.49
C LYS A 281 -5.80 -14.11 -0.52
N TYR A 282 -5.35 -13.67 0.65
CA TYR A 282 -4.50 -12.49 0.78
C TYR A 282 -3.10 -12.75 0.23
N ALA A 283 -2.44 -13.83 0.65
CA ALA A 283 -1.10 -14.18 0.17
C ALA A 283 -1.12 -14.49 -1.35
N PHE A 284 -2.13 -15.23 -1.81
CA PHE A 284 -2.37 -15.46 -3.24
C PHE A 284 -2.52 -14.14 -4.01
N GLY A 285 -3.37 -13.22 -3.53
CA GLY A 285 -3.57 -11.91 -4.14
C GLY A 285 -2.30 -11.05 -4.15
N VAL A 286 -1.43 -11.16 -3.13
CA VAL A 286 -0.13 -10.46 -3.12
C VAL A 286 0.76 -10.89 -4.28
N VAL A 287 0.87 -12.20 -4.53
CA VAL A 287 1.76 -12.76 -5.56
C VAL A 287 1.22 -12.56 -6.97
N HIS A 288 -0.10 -12.66 -7.17
CA HIS A 288 -0.74 -12.60 -8.49
C HIS A 288 -1.31 -11.24 -8.89
N VAL A 289 -1.86 -10.47 -7.94
CA VAL A 289 -2.68 -9.28 -8.24
C VAL A 289 -2.00 -7.99 -7.78
N HIS A 290 -1.23 -8.02 -6.69
CA HIS A 290 -0.85 -6.81 -5.96
C HIS A 290 0.65 -6.49 -5.91
N GLY A 291 1.53 -7.39 -6.33
CA GLY A 291 2.99 -7.20 -6.24
C GLY A 291 3.52 -5.96 -6.96
N ALA A 292 3.17 -5.80 -8.25
CA ALA A 292 3.61 -4.66 -9.06
C ALA A 292 2.85 -3.36 -8.74
N LEU A 293 1.58 -3.45 -8.37
CA LEU A 293 0.70 -2.34 -8.00
C LEU A 293 1.25 -1.55 -6.81
N TRP A 294 1.89 -2.24 -5.86
CA TRP A 294 2.44 -1.62 -4.66
C TRP A 294 3.85 -1.07 -4.92
N LYS A 295 4.62 -1.72 -5.79
CA LYS A 295 5.92 -1.19 -6.26
C LYS A 295 5.75 0.14 -7.01
N GLU A 296 4.74 0.26 -7.87
CA GLU A 296 4.44 1.52 -8.58
C GLU A 296 3.82 2.62 -7.71
N ARG A 297 3.09 2.26 -6.65
CA ARG A 297 2.52 3.21 -5.67
C ARG A 297 3.52 3.67 -4.60
N GLY A 298 4.78 3.20 -4.64
CA GLY A 298 5.75 3.47 -3.58
C GLY A 298 5.38 2.84 -2.24
N LEU A 299 4.64 1.72 -2.27
CA LEU A 299 4.19 0.95 -1.11
C LEU A 299 3.20 1.72 -0.21
N LEU A 300 2.33 2.51 -0.83
CA LEU A 300 1.26 3.27 -0.19
C LEU A 300 -0.13 2.70 -0.51
N THR A 301 -1.04 2.75 0.47
CA THR A 301 -2.47 2.43 0.29
C THR A 301 -3.15 3.49 -0.58
N SER A 302 -4.39 3.22 -1.02
CA SER A 302 -5.23 4.21 -1.73
C SER A 302 -5.49 5.49 -0.93
N GLN A 303 -5.31 5.46 0.39
CA GLN A 303 -5.41 6.63 1.28
C GLN A 303 -4.06 7.28 1.60
N GLY A 304 -2.96 6.85 0.96
CA GLY A 304 -1.63 7.42 1.15
C GLY A 304 -0.92 6.98 2.44
N SER A 305 -1.47 6.01 3.18
CA SER A 305 -0.80 5.43 4.35
C SER A 305 0.12 4.27 3.95
N THR A 306 1.15 4.00 4.77
CA THR A 306 2.02 2.83 4.56
C THR A 306 1.23 1.54 4.67
N ILE A 307 1.51 0.59 3.77
CA ILE A 307 0.75 -0.65 3.77
C ILE A 307 1.17 -1.55 4.93
N LYS A 308 0.19 -2.17 5.60
CA LYS A 308 0.45 -3.11 6.70
C LYS A 308 1.28 -4.30 6.19
N HIS A 309 2.27 -4.72 6.97
CA HIS A 309 3.18 -5.84 6.64
C HIS A 309 4.04 -5.62 5.39
N ARG A 310 4.46 -4.37 5.13
CA ARG A 310 5.27 -3.96 3.97
C ARG A 310 6.51 -4.85 3.78
N ASP A 311 7.29 -5.05 4.83
CA ASP A 311 8.57 -5.74 4.72
C ASP A 311 8.38 -7.22 4.37
N GLU A 312 7.36 -7.86 4.95
CA GLU A 312 7.04 -9.26 4.65
C GLU A 312 6.53 -9.45 3.21
N ILE A 313 5.81 -8.45 2.69
CA ILE A 313 5.31 -8.47 1.31
C ILE A 313 6.47 -8.30 0.32
N LEU A 314 7.43 -7.41 0.61
CA LEU A 314 8.63 -7.29 -0.22
C LEU A 314 9.43 -8.59 -0.28
N LEU A 315 9.64 -9.23 0.88
CA LEU A 315 10.31 -10.53 0.96
C LEU A 315 9.57 -11.61 0.16
N LEU A 316 8.24 -11.63 0.22
CA LEU A 316 7.43 -12.56 -0.58
C LEU A 316 7.64 -12.34 -2.08
N LEU A 317 7.64 -11.09 -2.55
CA LEU A 317 7.82 -10.77 -3.96
C LEU A 317 9.24 -11.08 -4.46
N GLU A 318 10.25 -10.94 -3.61
CA GLU A 318 11.60 -11.40 -3.91
C GLU A 318 11.67 -12.92 -3.98
N ALA A 319 11.07 -13.62 -3.01
CA ALA A 319 11.09 -15.08 -2.94
C ALA A 319 10.41 -15.76 -4.12
N VAL A 320 9.38 -15.16 -4.74
CA VAL A 320 8.72 -15.69 -5.95
C VAL A 320 9.71 -15.91 -7.11
N ARG A 321 10.85 -15.21 -7.10
CA ARG A 321 11.88 -15.28 -8.15
C ARG A 321 12.91 -16.40 -7.91
N GLU A 322 12.91 -17.03 -6.74
CA GLU A 322 13.90 -18.06 -6.37
C GLU A 322 13.71 -19.42 -7.08
N PRO A 323 12.47 -19.92 -7.31
CA PRO A 323 12.27 -21.19 -8.03
C PRO A 323 12.72 -21.14 -9.50
N GLU A 324 12.88 -22.29 -10.15
CA GLU A 324 13.10 -22.35 -11.61
C GLU A 324 11.79 -22.23 -12.40
N ALA A 325 10.68 -22.72 -11.86
CA ALA A 325 9.32 -22.45 -12.36
C ALA A 325 8.35 -22.53 -11.19
N VAL A 326 7.32 -21.69 -11.17
CA VAL A 326 6.42 -21.60 -10.01
C VAL A 326 4.95 -21.44 -10.41
N ALA A 327 4.10 -22.24 -9.79
CA ALA A 327 2.67 -22.00 -9.75
C ALA A 327 2.21 -21.82 -8.30
N VAL A 328 1.42 -20.78 -8.05
CA VAL A 328 0.80 -20.53 -6.74
C VAL A 328 -0.70 -20.58 -6.90
N MET A 329 -1.36 -21.49 -6.21
CA MET A 329 -2.79 -21.74 -6.33
C MET A 329 -3.51 -21.52 -5.01
N HIS A 330 -4.71 -20.99 -5.09
CA HIS A 330 -5.56 -20.80 -3.93
C HIS A 330 -6.52 -21.99 -3.74
N VAL A 331 -6.55 -22.55 -2.53
CA VAL A 331 -7.50 -23.59 -2.11
C VAL A 331 -8.50 -23.01 -1.11
N PRO A 332 -9.81 -23.29 -1.21
CA PRO A 332 -10.75 -22.91 -0.16
C PRO A 332 -10.38 -23.55 1.19
N GLY A 333 -10.17 -22.72 2.21
CA GLY A 333 -9.85 -23.17 3.57
C GLY A 333 -10.93 -24.07 4.19
N HIS A 334 -10.50 -24.95 5.11
CA HIS A 334 -11.34 -25.77 5.99
C HIS A 334 -12.38 -26.71 5.34
N ARG A 335 -12.20 -27.13 4.08
CA ARG A 335 -13.05 -28.16 3.46
C ARG A 335 -12.64 -29.59 3.85
N ARG A 336 -13.63 -30.45 4.08
CA ARG A 336 -13.48 -31.88 4.43
C ARG A 336 -13.61 -32.81 3.22
N GLU A 337 -13.50 -32.27 2.02
CA GLU A 337 -13.56 -33.05 0.79
C GLU A 337 -12.34 -33.98 0.67
N ASP A 338 -12.55 -35.11 -0.01
CA ASP A 338 -11.50 -36.07 -0.34
C ASP A 338 -10.68 -35.56 -1.52
N GLY A 339 -9.37 -35.81 -1.49
CA GLY A 339 -8.45 -35.37 -2.54
C GLY A 339 -7.09 -34.94 -1.99
N LYS A 340 -6.06 -35.13 -2.82
CA LYS A 340 -4.65 -34.82 -2.48
C LYS A 340 -4.46 -33.40 -1.98
N ILE A 341 -5.14 -32.45 -2.62
CA ILE A 341 -5.06 -31.02 -2.31
C ILE A 341 -5.60 -30.74 -0.89
N TYR A 342 -6.79 -31.25 -0.59
CA TYR A 342 -7.41 -31.04 0.72
C TYR A 342 -6.68 -31.79 1.84
N GLN A 343 -6.09 -32.96 1.54
CA GLN A 343 -5.22 -33.67 2.48
C GLN A 343 -3.99 -32.83 2.85
N GLY A 344 -3.30 -32.28 1.87
CA GLY A 344 -2.15 -31.40 2.09
C GLY A 344 -2.52 -30.14 2.86
N ASN A 345 -3.62 -29.46 2.49
CA ASN A 345 -4.08 -28.26 3.20
C ASN A 345 -4.43 -28.55 4.68
N ARG A 346 -5.09 -29.68 4.96
CA ARG A 346 -5.39 -30.10 6.34
C ARG A 346 -4.12 -30.39 7.15
N LEU A 347 -3.11 -30.97 6.51
CA LEU A 347 -1.83 -31.20 7.17
C LEU A 347 -1.11 -29.89 7.48
N ALA A 348 -1.15 -28.92 6.56
CA ALA A 348 -0.61 -27.58 6.78
C ALA A 348 -1.30 -26.88 7.96
N ASP A 349 -2.64 -26.81 7.96
CA ASP A 349 -3.44 -26.19 9.03
C ASP A 349 -3.18 -26.81 10.41
N LYS A 350 -3.20 -28.15 10.48
CA LYS A 350 -2.92 -28.87 11.74
C LYS A 350 -1.51 -28.61 12.22
N THR A 351 -0.54 -28.57 11.30
CA THR A 351 0.88 -28.40 11.64
C THR A 351 1.17 -26.99 12.11
N ALA A 352 0.67 -25.97 11.40
CA ALA A 352 0.85 -24.57 11.75
C ALA A 352 0.24 -24.26 13.13
N LYS A 353 -0.97 -24.77 13.41
CA LYS A 353 -1.61 -24.66 14.72
C LYS A 353 -0.83 -25.35 15.83
N ARG A 354 -0.25 -26.53 15.55
CA ARG A 354 0.57 -27.28 16.53
C ARG A 354 1.84 -26.51 16.89
N VAL A 355 2.63 -26.09 15.90
CA VAL A 355 3.90 -25.39 16.15
C VAL A 355 3.69 -24.00 16.75
N ALA A 356 2.56 -23.34 16.48
CA ALA A 356 2.20 -22.10 17.16
C ALA A 356 2.17 -22.25 18.69
N LYS A 357 1.83 -23.44 19.20
CA LYS A 357 1.83 -23.76 20.64
C LYS A 357 3.18 -24.23 21.19
N GLU A 358 4.18 -24.47 20.33
CA GLU A 358 5.50 -24.96 20.75
C GLU A 358 6.36 -23.86 21.40
N ILE A 359 5.98 -22.57 21.27
CA ILE A 359 6.43 -21.46 22.16
C ILE A 359 5.76 -21.60 23.55
N ARG A 360 5.68 -22.82 24.06
CA ARG A 360 5.50 -23.12 25.48
C ARG A 360 6.78 -23.72 26.07
N ILE A 361 7.74 -24.15 25.24
CA ILE A 361 8.94 -24.89 25.70
C ILE A 361 10.23 -24.07 25.55
N GLN A 362 10.33 -23.15 24.57
CA GLN A 362 11.51 -22.26 24.45
C GLN A 362 11.34 -20.90 25.15
N SER A 363 10.12 -20.50 25.46
CA SER A 363 9.79 -19.29 26.21
C SER A 363 9.93 -19.45 27.74
N ALA A 364 10.21 -20.66 28.23
CA ALA A 364 10.57 -20.90 29.63
C ALA A 364 11.99 -20.38 29.99
N LEU A 365 12.77 -19.88 29.02
CA LEU A 365 14.12 -19.36 29.20
C LEU A 365 14.29 -17.88 28.76
N ILE A 366 13.20 -17.21 28.41
CA ILE A 366 13.22 -15.73 28.33
C ILE A 366 12.72 -15.27 29.69
N PRO A 367 13.50 -14.48 30.47
CA PRO A 367 12.96 -13.88 31.68
C PRO A 367 11.67 -13.18 31.27
N ALA A 368 10.57 -13.46 31.97
CA ALA A 368 9.42 -12.58 31.94
C ALA A 368 9.99 -11.15 31.99
N LYS A 369 9.52 -10.23 31.15
CA LYS A 369 9.80 -8.81 31.39
C LYS A 369 9.33 -8.57 32.83
N GLY A 370 10.28 -8.61 33.75
CA GLY A 370 10.03 -8.32 35.15
C GLY A 370 9.49 -6.92 35.20
N ASN A 371 8.74 -6.62 36.25
CA ASN A 371 8.45 -5.24 36.54
C ASN A 371 9.80 -4.48 36.49
N PRO A 372 9.92 -3.34 35.79
CA PRO A 372 11.17 -2.59 35.73
C PRO A 372 11.73 -2.24 37.11
N ALA A 373 10.87 -2.24 38.15
CA ALA A 373 11.25 -2.11 39.55
C ALA A 373 11.89 -3.37 40.17
N ASP A 374 11.69 -4.57 39.63
CA ASP A 374 12.14 -5.85 40.23
C ASP A 374 13.64 -5.88 40.51
N SER A 375 14.45 -5.31 39.61
CA SER A 375 15.90 -5.20 39.78
C SER A 375 16.32 -4.33 40.97
N TYR A 376 15.44 -3.43 41.41
CA TYR A 376 15.60 -2.51 42.53
C TYR A 376 14.89 -2.98 43.81
N MET A 377 13.96 -3.95 43.71
CA MET A 377 13.20 -4.53 44.84
C MET A 377 13.98 -5.58 45.65
N LYS A 378 15.29 -5.38 45.80
CA LYS A 378 16.16 -6.22 46.62
C LYS A 378 16.18 -5.75 48.08
N ASP A 379 16.15 -4.43 48.26
CA ASP A 379 16.19 -3.76 49.56
C ASP A 379 14.92 -2.92 49.80
N GLU A 380 14.72 -2.46 51.03
CA GLU A 380 13.60 -1.57 51.37
C GLU A 380 13.74 -0.22 50.63
N PRO A 381 12.68 0.27 49.97
CA PRO A 381 12.77 1.47 49.16
C PRO A 381 12.88 2.74 50.03
N PRO A 382 13.69 3.73 49.62
CA PRO A 382 13.82 5.00 50.33
C PRO A 382 12.64 5.93 50.01
N TYR A 383 11.44 5.60 50.53
CA TYR A 383 10.26 6.43 50.32
C TYR A 383 10.38 7.79 51.01
N LEU A 384 10.10 8.86 50.26
CA LEU A 384 9.91 10.19 50.82
C LEU A 384 8.46 10.40 51.24
N PRO A 385 8.16 11.41 52.09
CA PRO A 385 6.79 11.70 52.54
C PRO A 385 5.77 11.83 51.39
N ASP A 386 6.19 12.38 50.25
CA ASP A 386 5.31 12.51 49.08
C ASP A 386 5.04 11.19 48.36
N ASP A 387 5.98 10.24 48.40
CA ASP A 387 5.78 8.90 47.83
C ASP A 387 4.78 8.08 48.68
N VAL A 388 4.83 8.26 50.00
CA VAL A 388 3.85 7.67 50.94
C VAL A 388 2.46 8.26 50.72
N LYS A 389 2.35 9.58 50.53
CA LYS A 389 1.07 10.22 50.16
C LYS A 389 0.51 9.66 48.85
N LEU A 390 1.36 9.49 47.83
CA LEU A 390 0.96 8.90 46.56
C LEU A 390 0.46 7.47 46.76
N ALA A 391 1.19 6.65 47.52
CA ALA A 391 0.80 5.27 47.83
C ALA A 391 -0.59 5.18 48.48
N HIS A 392 -0.89 6.10 49.41
CA HIS A 392 -2.22 6.19 50.04
C HIS A 392 -3.31 6.60 49.04
N LEU A 393 -3.03 7.56 48.15
CA LEU A 393 -3.97 7.99 47.11
C LEU A 393 -4.32 6.86 46.13
N VAL A 394 -3.34 6.03 45.76
CA VAL A 394 -3.55 4.90 44.85
C VAL A 394 -3.95 3.61 45.56
N LYS A 395 -4.23 3.68 46.87
CA LYS A 395 -4.63 2.55 47.73
C LYS A 395 -3.66 1.36 47.64
N ALA A 396 -2.36 1.64 47.57
CA ALA A 396 -1.32 0.61 47.54
C ALA A 396 -1.03 0.07 48.94
N GLN A 397 -0.69 -1.22 49.02
CA GLN A 397 -0.31 -1.90 50.26
C GLN A 397 1.15 -2.33 50.21
N LYS A 398 1.82 -2.38 51.37
CA LYS A 398 3.20 -2.85 51.44
C LYS A 398 3.26 -4.36 51.25
N ASN A 399 4.20 -4.81 50.42
CA ASN A 399 4.60 -6.21 50.34
C ASN A 399 5.65 -6.56 51.42
N ASP A 400 6.07 -7.83 51.46
CA ASP A 400 7.05 -8.37 52.43
C ASP A 400 8.43 -7.68 52.38
N LYS A 401 8.70 -6.90 51.33
CA LYS A 401 9.95 -6.14 51.13
C LYS A 401 9.79 -4.64 51.37
N GLY A 402 8.64 -4.21 51.90
CA GLY A 402 8.36 -2.81 52.22
C GLY A 402 7.92 -1.93 51.04
N TRP A 403 7.74 -2.49 49.83
CA TRP A 403 7.30 -1.77 48.63
C TRP A 403 5.79 -1.66 48.56
N TYR A 404 5.27 -0.48 48.22
CA TYR A 404 3.85 -0.24 47.99
C TYR A 404 3.43 -0.77 46.61
N VAL A 405 2.45 -1.66 46.58
CA VAL A 405 1.89 -2.29 45.37
C VAL A 405 0.37 -2.10 45.34
N THR A 406 -0.18 -1.67 44.21
CA THR A 406 -1.63 -1.52 44.01
C THR A 406 -2.30 -2.87 43.77
N ALA A 407 -3.63 -2.93 43.92
CA ALA A 407 -4.42 -4.13 43.59
C ALA A 407 -4.31 -4.55 42.11
N THR A 408 -3.92 -3.63 41.22
CA THR A 408 -3.68 -3.87 39.80
C THR A 408 -2.25 -4.33 39.49
N GLY A 409 -1.40 -4.49 40.50
CA GLY A 409 -0.01 -4.94 40.35
C GLY A 409 0.99 -3.84 40.00
N GLN A 410 0.61 -2.55 40.08
CA GLN A 410 1.53 -1.43 39.85
C GLN A 410 2.37 -1.19 41.10
N VAL A 411 3.68 -1.00 40.92
CA VAL A 411 4.60 -0.70 42.03
C VAL A 411 4.77 0.81 42.14
N VAL A 412 4.60 1.35 43.35
CA VAL A 412 4.91 2.75 43.65
C VAL A 412 6.41 2.87 43.83
N VAL A 413 7.06 3.60 42.93
CA VAL A 413 8.52 3.72 42.86
C VAL A 413 8.96 5.10 43.36
N PRO A 414 9.94 5.21 44.28
CA PRO A 414 10.53 6.49 44.67
C PRO A 414 11.11 7.25 43.48
N ALA A 415 11.02 8.58 43.47
CA ALA A 415 11.43 9.42 42.34
C ALA A 415 12.88 9.17 41.87
N LYS A 416 13.81 8.88 42.79
CA LYS A 416 15.21 8.56 42.45
C LYS A 416 15.33 7.28 41.61
N ILE A 417 14.61 6.22 41.99
CA ILE A 417 14.62 4.93 41.30
C ILE A 417 13.85 5.04 39.98
N MET A 418 12.72 5.75 39.99
CA MET A 418 11.92 6.00 38.78
C MET A 418 12.72 6.73 37.70
N ARG A 419 13.62 7.65 38.09
CA ARG A 419 14.51 8.31 37.13
C ARG A 419 15.43 7.32 36.42
N ALA A 420 16.05 6.41 37.16
CA ALA A 420 16.93 5.38 36.60
C ALA A 420 16.17 4.43 35.66
N ILE A 421 14.93 4.07 36.01
CA ILE A 421 14.03 3.28 35.14
C ILE A 421 13.72 4.04 33.85
N LEU A 422 13.34 5.32 33.94
CA LEU A 422 13.04 6.14 32.77
C LEU A 422 14.25 6.32 31.85
N GLU A 423 15.44 6.56 32.41
CA GLU A 423 16.68 6.66 31.63
C GLU A 423 16.99 5.34 30.93
N THR A 424 16.93 4.22 31.65
CA THR A 424 17.21 2.88 31.10
C THR A 424 16.26 2.52 29.96
N GLU A 425 14.95 2.75 30.14
CA GLU A 425 13.96 2.42 29.11
C GLU A 425 14.01 3.43 27.95
N HIS A 426 14.23 4.72 28.22
CA HIS A 426 14.41 5.72 27.17
C HIS A 426 15.62 5.42 26.29
N TYR A 427 16.79 5.05 26.84
CA TYR A 427 17.98 4.75 26.04
C TYR A 427 17.84 3.49 25.18
N LYS A 428 16.88 2.60 25.47
CA LYS A 428 16.58 1.43 24.63
C LYS A 428 15.74 1.78 23.40
N CYS A 429 14.83 2.74 23.50
CA CYS A 429 13.78 2.96 22.48
C CYS A 429 13.66 4.41 21.97
N HIS A 430 14.30 5.37 22.61
CA HIS A 430 14.23 6.81 22.31
C HIS A 430 12.81 7.38 22.21
N TRP A 431 11.86 6.79 22.95
CA TRP A 431 10.47 7.25 22.92
C TRP A 431 10.28 8.64 23.49
N GLY A 432 9.30 9.36 22.93
CA GLY A 432 8.80 10.63 23.46
C GLY A 432 8.30 10.48 24.90
N ALA A 433 8.42 11.53 25.72
CA ALA A 433 8.12 11.49 27.15
C ALA A 433 6.72 10.94 27.46
N GLU A 434 5.72 11.31 26.67
CA GLU A 434 4.34 10.83 26.83
C GLU A 434 4.17 9.35 26.48
N ALA A 435 4.81 8.90 25.40
CA ALA A 435 4.79 7.50 24.98
C ALA A 435 5.50 6.59 25.99
N LEU A 436 6.64 7.05 26.52
CA LEU A 436 7.40 6.35 27.56
C LEU A 436 6.60 6.21 28.86
N VAL A 437 5.96 7.28 29.31
CA VAL A 437 5.11 7.25 30.51
C VAL A 437 3.91 6.33 30.29
N LYS A 438 3.27 6.39 29.11
CA LYS A 438 2.13 5.53 28.76
C LYS A 438 2.51 4.04 28.76
N PHE A 439 3.71 3.72 28.30
CA PHE A 439 4.23 2.34 28.31
C PHE A 439 4.42 1.82 29.74
N LEU A 440 5.03 2.61 30.61
CA LEU A 440 5.34 2.22 31.98
C LEU A 440 4.15 2.28 32.94
N LYS A 441 3.09 3.00 32.55
CA LYS A 441 1.92 3.28 33.42
C LYS A 441 1.28 2.02 34.00
N ASN A 442 1.35 0.88 33.31
CA ASN A 442 0.73 -0.36 33.77
C ASN A 442 1.58 -1.14 34.78
N GLU A 443 2.86 -0.79 34.94
CA GLU A 443 3.83 -1.56 35.75
C GLU A 443 4.34 -0.76 36.94
N VAL A 444 4.60 0.55 36.76
CA VAL A 444 5.17 1.42 37.80
C VAL A 444 4.47 2.77 37.85
N ILE A 445 4.45 3.37 39.04
CA ILE A 445 3.91 4.71 39.27
C ILE A 445 4.81 5.51 40.22
N SER A 446 5.00 6.80 39.96
CA SER A 446 5.83 7.68 40.78
C SER A 446 5.36 9.13 40.69
N ASN A 447 5.77 9.94 41.66
CA ASN A 447 5.51 11.37 41.66
C ASN A 447 6.24 12.06 40.50
N GLN A 448 5.53 12.95 39.79
CA GLN A 448 6.09 13.78 38.70
C GLN A 448 6.73 12.98 37.54
N MET A 449 6.28 11.75 37.30
CA MET A 449 6.82 10.83 36.30
C MET A 449 6.92 11.44 34.88
N LEU A 450 5.90 12.20 34.45
CA LEU A 450 5.92 12.87 33.14
C LEU A 450 6.97 13.99 33.08
N THR A 451 7.11 14.78 34.14
CA THR A 451 8.12 15.84 34.23
C THR A 451 9.53 15.27 34.19
N MET A 452 9.74 14.15 34.88
CA MET A 452 11.01 13.42 34.84
C MET A 452 11.31 12.86 33.44
N ALA A 453 10.33 12.24 32.77
CA ALA A 453 10.49 11.75 31.41
C ALA A 453 10.82 12.88 30.42
N LYS A 454 10.19 14.04 30.55
CA LYS A 454 10.52 15.24 29.74
C LYS A 454 11.97 15.69 29.94
N ARG A 455 12.48 15.65 31.17
CA ARG A 455 13.90 15.97 31.46
C ARG A 455 14.85 14.95 30.83
N VAL A 456 14.57 13.65 30.97
CA VAL A 456 15.39 12.58 30.36
C VAL A 456 15.49 12.76 28.85
N ASN A 457 14.36 13.00 28.18
CA ASN A 457 14.33 13.28 26.74
C ASN A 457 15.12 14.53 26.35
N ALA A 458 15.01 15.62 27.14
CA ALA A 458 15.74 16.86 26.89
C ALA A 458 17.25 16.73 27.11
N THR A 459 17.69 15.79 27.93
CA THR A 459 19.12 15.51 28.18
C THR A 459 19.71 14.43 27.26
N CYS A 460 18.89 13.79 26.43
CA CYS A 460 19.32 12.69 25.56
C CYS A 460 19.99 13.23 24.28
N PRO A 461 21.29 12.96 24.05
CA PRO A 461 22.02 13.50 22.90
C PRO A 461 21.42 13.10 21.54
N THR A 462 20.82 11.91 21.46
CA THR A 462 20.17 11.39 20.26
C THR A 462 18.84 12.11 19.99
N CYS A 463 18.01 12.29 21.03
CA CYS A 463 16.70 12.93 20.87
C CYS A 463 16.82 14.44 20.62
N VAL A 464 17.81 15.11 21.23
CA VAL A 464 18.06 16.54 21.02
C VAL A 464 18.48 16.85 19.57
N LYS A 465 19.12 15.90 18.85
CA LYS A 465 19.47 16.06 17.43
C LYS A 465 18.30 15.86 16.46
N ILE A 466 17.21 15.24 16.91
CA ILE A 466 16.07 14.82 16.09
C ILE A 466 14.87 15.78 16.25
N ILE A 467 14.94 16.72 17.20
CA ILE A 467 13.93 17.77 17.38
C ILE A 467 14.41 19.00 16.59
N PRO A 468 13.67 19.49 15.58
CA PRO A 468 14.01 20.71 14.85
C PRO A 468 13.99 21.96 15.74
#